data_AF-A0AAD2V9I3-F1
#
_entry.id   AF-A0AAD2V9I3-F1
#
_cell.length_a   1.000
_cell.length_b   1.000
_cell.length_c   1.000
_cell.angle_alpha   90.00
_cell.angle_beta   90.00
_cell.angle_gamma   90.00
#
_symmetry.space_group_name_H-M   'P 1'
#
loop_
_entity.id
_entity.type
_entity.pdbx_description
1 polymer ?
#
loop_
_entity_poly.entity_id
_entity_poly.type
_entity_poly.pdbx_seq_one_letter_code
_entity_poly.pdbx_strand_id
1 'polypeptide(L)'
;MKNEFILMKLVARGLLDIRIAADSGNVKACHMLSDFIHTLPYAIERVLKGEIDYQYVMDNLNERAKIKNMEGWLANALRDINASE
;
A
#
# COMPACT_ATOMS: atom_id res chain seq x y z
N MET A 1 -11.48 14.12 -1.45
CA MET A 1 -11.59 12.94 -0.56
C MET A 1 -10.49 13.06 0.48
N LYS A 2 -10.72 12.67 1.75
CA LYS A 2 -9.67 12.71 2.78
C LYS A 2 -8.55 11.74 2.35
N ASN A 3 -7.34 12.22 2.12
CA ASN A 3 -6.20 11.46 1.59
C ASN A 3 -5.92 10.17 2.38
N GLU A 4 -6.32 10.14 3.65
CA GLU A 4 -6.29 8.98 4.55
C GLU A 4 -7.12 7.80 4.03
N PHE A 5 -8.24 8.05 3.33
CA PHE A 5 -9.04 6.99 2.71
C PHE A 5 -8.29 6.26 1.60
N ILE A 6 -7.44 6.96 0.84
CA ILE A 6 -6.60 6.33 -0.20
C ILE A 6 -5.63 5.37 0.46
N LEU A 7 -4.98 5.78 1.56
CA LEU A 7 -4.06 4.92 2.30
C LEU A 7 -4.76 3.69 2.88
N MET A 8 -5.97 3.85 3.44
CA MET A 8 -6.77 2.71 3.94
C MET A 8 -7.18 1.76 2.81
N LYS A 9 -7.62 2.29 1.66
CA LYS A 9 -7.94 1.48 0.47
C LYS A 9 -6.70 0.74 -0.04
N LEU A 10 -5.51 1.34 0.04
CA LEU A 10 -4.24 0.71 -0.35
C LEU A 10 -3.87 -0.46 0.58
N VAL A 11 -4.08 -0.33 1.89
CA VAL A 11 -3.96 -1.44 2.84
C VAL A 11 -4.92 -2.57 2.46
N ALA A 12 -6.20 -2.25 2.24
CA ALA A 12 -7.20 -3.25 1.87
C ALA A 12 -6.84 -3.98 0.56
N ARG A 13 -6.38 -3.25 -0.45
CA ARG A 13 -5.93 -3.85 -1.72
C ARG A 13 -4.71 -4.76 -1.51
N GLY A 14 -3.74 -4.32 -0.72
CA GLY A 14 -2.58 -5.15 -0.37
C GLY A 14 -2.97 -6.45 0.34
N LEU A 15 -3.88 -6.40 1.30
CA LEU A 15 -4.36 -7.59 2.02
C LEU A 15 -5.08 -8.58 1.09
N LEU A 16 -5.87 -8.08 0.13
CA LEU A 16 -6.53 -8.92 -0.88
C LEU A 16 -5.51 -9.61 -1.79
N ASP A 17 -4.51 -8.87 -2.29
CA ASP A 17 -3.49 -9.43 -3.17
C ASP A 17 -2.59 -10.44 -2.43
N ILE A 18 -2.32 -10.22 -1.13
CA ILE A 18 -1.63 -11.20 -0.26
C ILE A 18 -2.44 -12.48 -0.17
N ARG A 19 -3.76 -12.40 0.07
CA ARG A 19 -4.63 -13.56 0.13
C ARG A 19 -4.63 -14.33 -1.20
N ILE A 20 -4.75 -13.64 -2.34
CA ILE A 20 -4.71 -14.27 -3.67
C ILE A 20 -3.35 -14.95 -3.91
N ALA A 21 -2.25 -14.31 -3.51
CA ALA A 21 -0.92 -14.90 -3.60
C ALA A 21 -0.78 -16.15 -2.72
N ALA A 22 -1.33 -16.13 -1.51
CA ALA A 22 -1.34 -17.28 -0.61
C ALA A 22 -2.18 -18.44 -1.18
N ASP A 23 -3.40 -18.16 -1.66
CA ASP A 23 -4.32 -19.16 -2.24
C ASP A 23 -3.74 -19.83 -3.50
N SER A 24 -2.89 -19.11 -4.25
CA SER A 24 -2.18 -19.62 -5.43
C SER A 24 -0.83 -20.30 -5.13
N GLY A 25 -0.44 -20.39 -3.86
CA GLY A 25 0.87 -20.94 -3.46
C GLY A 25 2.07 -20.06 -3.84
N ASN A 26 1.85 -18.80 -4.25
CA ASN A 26 2.90 -17.86 -4.59
C ASN A 26 3.49 -17.20 -3.34
N VAL A 27 4.29 -17.97 -2.61
CA VAL A 27 4.94 -17.56 -1.35
C VAL A 27 5.79 -16.29 -1.54
N LYS A 28 6.48 -16.15 -2.68
CA LYS A 28 7.29 -14.96 -2.98
C LYS A 28 6.44 -13.69 -3.04
N ALA A 29 5.33 -13.71 -3.80
CA ALA A 29 4.44 -12.56 -3.88
C ALA A 29 3.80 -12.23 -2.54
N CYS A 30 3.39 -13.25 -1.77
CA CYS A 30 2.85 -13.08 -0.43
C CYS A 30 3.84 -12.34 0.50
N HIS A 31 5.11 -12.77 0.52
CA HIS A 31 6.15 -12.10 1.30
C HIS A 31 6.44 -10.68 0.82
N MET A 32 6.61 -10.46 -0.49
CA MET A 32 6.91 -9.14 -1.04
C MET A 32 5.78 -8.14 -0.72
N LEU A 33 4.51 -8.55 -0.89
CA LEU A 33 3.37 -7.69 -0.59
C LEU A 33 3.23 -7.42 0.91
N SER A 34 3.36 -8.45 1.75
CA SER A 34 3.30 -8.30 3.21
C SER A 34 4.39 -7.35 3.72
N ASP A 35 5.63 -7.54 3.26
CA ASP A 35 6.75 -6.67 3.57
C ASP A 35 6.56 -5.25 3.02
N PHE A 36 5.92 -5.09 1.86
CA PHE A 36 5.64 -3.76 1.33
C PHE A 36 4.59 -3.01 2.18
N ILE A 37 3.48 -3.65 2.54
CA ILE A 37 2.33 -2.95 3.11
C ILE A 37 2.29 -2.87 4.64
N HIS A 38 3.05 -3.71 5.37
CA HIS A 38 2.88 -3.87 6.82
C HIS A 38 3.05 -2.58 7.65
N THR A 39 3.78 -1.59 7.14
CA THR A 39 4.01 -0.32 7.83
C THR A 39 2.90 0.72 7.59
N LEU A 40 2.05 0.53 6.57
CA LEU A 40 1.01 1.51 6.23
C LEU A 40 0.00 1.75 7.36
N PRO A 41 -0.50 0.73 8.10
CA PRO A 41 -1.42 0.98 9.21
C PRO A 41 -0.87 1.95 10.26
N TYR A 42 0.41 1.81 10.61
CA TYR A 42 1.07 2.72 11.54
C TYR A 42 1.25 4.12 10.93
N ALA A 43 1.62 4.21 9.64
CA ALA A 43 1.73 5.49 8.96
C ALA A 43 0.37 6.23 8.92
N ILE A 44 -0.73 5.52 8.69
CA ILE A 44 -2.09 6.08 8.71
C ILE A 44 -2.44 6.64 10.10
N GLU A 45 -2.14 5.92 11.17
CA GLU A 45 -2.34 6.41 12.54
C GLU A 45 -1.62 7.75 12.77
N ARG A 46 -0.36 7.84 12.35
CA ARG A 46 0.44 9.06 12.48
C ARG A 46 -0.11 10.22 11.66
N VAL A 47 -0.64 9.96 10.47
CA VAL A 47 -1.36 10.97 9.67
C VAL A 47 -2.61 11.46 10.41
N LEU A 48 -3.41 10.54 10.97
CA LEU A 48 -4.62 10.89 11.72
C LEU A 48 -4.32 11.71 12.99
N LYS A 49 -3.15 11.51 13.59
CA LYS A 49 -2.65 12.30 14.73
C LYS A 49 -2.02 13.64 14.32
N GLY A 50 -1.86 13.90 13.01
CA GLY A 50 -1.20 15.11 12.50
C GLY A 50 0.32 15.13 12.68
N GLU A 51 0.96 13.98 12.94
CA GLU A 51 2.41 13.88 13.15
C GLU A 51 3.21 13.89 11.84
N ILE A 52 2.61 13.36 10.78
CA ILE A 52 3.13 13.34 9.41
C ILE A 52 1.98 13.64 8.47
N ASP A 53 2.28 14.13 7.26
CA ASP A 53 1.26 14.35 6.24
C ASP A 53 1.18 13.17 5.26
N TYR A 54 0.14 13.20 4.41
CA TYR A 54 -0.05 12.21 3.35
C TYR A 54 1.12 12.15 2.36
N GLN A 55 1.70 13.30 2.02
CA GLN A 55 2.76 13.37 1.02
C GLN A 55 4.00 12.62 1.49
N TYR A 56 4.37 12.79 2.76
CA TYR A 56 5.44 12.05 3.42
C TYR A 56 5.24 10.54 3.30
N VAL A 57 4.01 10.04 3.55
CA VAL A 57 3.70 8.61 3.42
C VAL A 57 3.86 8.14 1.96
N MET A 58 3.36 8.93 1.00
CA MET A 58 3.46 8.59 -0.42
C MET A 58 4.90 8.60 -0.94
N ASP A 59 5.73 9.54 -0.51
CA ASP A 59 7.14 9.60 -0.88
C ASP A 59 7.89 8.36 -0.38
N ASN A 60 7.67 7.99 0.88
CA ASN A 60 8.22 6.76 1.45
C ASN A 60 7.74 5.50 0.71
N LEU A 61 6.47 5.43 0.31
CA LEU A 61 5.95 4.30 -0.45
C LEU A 61 6.58 4.21 -1.84
N ASN A 62 6.75 5.34 -2.53
CA ASN A 62 7.38 5.40 -3.84
C ASN A 62 8.86 5.01 -3.77
N GLU A 63 9.60 5.46 -2.76
CA GLU A 63 10.99 5.06 -2.54
C GLU A 63 11.11 3.57 -2.24
N ARG A 64 10.28 3.05 -1.33
CA ARG A 64 10.25 1.60 -1.03
C ARG A 64 9.84 0.79 -2.24
N ALA A 65 8.94 1.30 -3.08
CA ALA A 65 8.51 0.63 -4.30
C ALA A 65 9.67 0.48 -5.28
N LYS A 66 10.50 1.51 -5.45
CA LYS A 66 11.73 1.45 -6.26
C LYS A 66 12.70 0.41 -5.73
N ILE A 67 13.02 0.46 -4.43
CA ILE A 67 13.97 -0.46 -3.79
C ILE A 67 13.53 -1.92 -3.93
N LYS A 68 12.22 -2.18 -3.86
CA LYS A 68 11.64 -3.52 -3.87
C LYS A 68 11.14 -3.98 -5.25
N ASN A 69 11.33 -3.18 -6.31
CA ASN A 69 10.77 -3.42 -7.65
C ASN A 69 9.23 -3.62 -7.65
N MET A 70 8.54 -2.83 -6.83
CA MET A 70 7.09 -2.86 -6.61
C MET A 70 6.36 -1.65 -7.23
N GLU A 71 7.06 -0.84 -8.03
CA GLU A 71 6.49 0.37 -8.66
C GLU A 71 5.25 0.06 -9.50
N GLY A 72 5.32 -1.01 -10.30
CA GLY A 72 4.19 -1.45 -11.13
C GLY A 72 2.98 -1.87 -10.29
N TRP A 73 3.20 -2.53 -9.15
CA TRP A 73 2.11 -2.89 -8.25
C TRP A 73 1.48 -1.66 -7.62
N LEU A 74 2.29 -0.75 -7.06
CA LEU A 74 1.81 0.47 -6.40
C LEU A 74 1.02 1.36 -7.37
N ALA A 75 1.54 1.57 -8.59
CA ALA A 75 0.87 2.37 -9.61
C ALA A 75 -0.49 1.77 -10.01
N ASN A 76 -0.56 0.44 -10.21
CA ASN A 76 -1.80 -0.24 -10.52
C ASN A 76 -2.81 -0.16 -9.36
N ALA A 77 -2.36 -0.39 -8.13
CA ALA A 77 -3.22 -0.31 -6.95
C ALA A 77 -3.84 1.08 -6.78
N LEU A 78 -3.03 2.15 -6.92
CA LEU A 78 -3.52 3.53 -6.83
C LEU A 78 -4.48 3.87 -7.97
N ARG A 79 -4.20 3.42 -9.20
CA ARG A 79 -5.10 3.61 -10.33
C ARG A 79 -6.45 2.94 -10.09
N ASP A 80 -6.46 1.70 -9.62
CA ASP A 80 -7.70 0.96 -9.36
C ASP A 80 -8.52 1.62 -8.24
N ILE A 81 -7.85 2.14 -7.22
CA ILE A 81 -8.46 2.89 -6.11
C ILE A 81 -9.15 4.17 -6.61
N ASN A 82 -8.48 4.91 -7.50
CA ASN A 82 -8.98 6.17 -8.06
C ASN A 82 -10.04 5.95 -9.16
N ALA A 83 -10.04 4.81 -9.84
CA ALA A 83 -11.03 4.45 -10.87
C ALA A 83 -12.33 3.90 -10.28
N SER A 84 -12.34 3.57 -8.98
CA SER A 84 -13.51 3.08 -8.24
C SER A 84 -14.31 4.23 -7.59
N GLU A 85 -14.18 5.44 -8.14
CA GLU A 85 -14.86 6.70 -7.74
C GLU A 85 -15.76 7.19 -8.87
#